data_AF-C7D6V2-F1
#
_entry.id   AF-C7D6V2-F1
#
_cell.length_a   1.000
_cell.length_b   1.000
_cell.length_c   1.000
_cell.angle_alpha   90.00
_cell.angle_beta   90.00
_cell.angle_gamma   90.00
#
_symmetry.space_group_name_H-M   'P 1'
#
loop_
_entity.id
_entity.type
_entity.pdbx_description
1 polymer ?
#
loop_
_entity_poly.entity_id
_entity_poly.type
_entity_poly.pdbx_seq_one_letter_code
_entity_poly.pdbx_strand_id
1 'polypeptide(L)' 'MKHVPKDTTDDALIQEFLNKGGTVTKGKTKPANAELGLSNNQWGNKLTKEEKAARDKK' A
#
# COMPACT_ATOMS: atom_id res chain seq x y z
N MET A 1 17.04 24.98 -4.85
CA MET A 1 17.34 23.67 -5.48
C MET A 1 16.32 22.66 -4.98
N LYS A 2 15.68 21.87 -5.85
CA LYS A 2 14.78 20.80 -5.40
C LYS A 2 15.64 19.70 -4.77
N HIS A 3 15.46 19.44 -3.49
CA HIS A 3 16.08 18.29 -2.83
C HIS A 3 15.39 17.04 -3.37
N VAL A 4 16.09 16.29 -4.21
CA VAL A 4 15.66 14.96 -4.64
C VAL A 4 16.26 13.99 -3.61
N PRO A 5 15.44 13.35 -2.77
CA PRO A 5 15.93 12.31 -1.88
C PRO A 5 16.62 11.23 -2.72
N LYS A 6 17.80 10.80 -2.27
CA LYS A 6 18.50 9.67 -2.92
C LYS A 6 17.80 8.39 -2.48
N ASP A 7 17.68 7.43 -3.37
CA ASP A 7 16.99 6.16 -3.09
C ASP A 7 17.56 5.42 -1.87
N THR A 8 18.84 5.66 -1.54
CA THR A 8 19.53 5.06 -0.39
C THR A 8 19.21 5.75 0.95
N THR A 9 18.54 6.90 0.94
CA THR A 9 18.25 7.68 2.15
C THR A 9 17.23 6.96 3.03
N ASP A 10 16.24 6.30 2.43
CA ASP A 10 15.18 5.64 3.20
C ASP A 10 15.71 4.43 4.00
N ASP A 11 16.55 3.60 3.38
CA ASP A 11 17.20 2.49 4.09
C ASP A 11 18.08 2.97 5.25
N ALA A 12 18.85 4.05 5.05
CA ALA A 12 19.69 4.62 6.10
C ALA A 12 18.85 5.12 7.30
N LEU A 13 17.71 5.77 7.03
CA LEU A 13 16.79 6.24 8.06
C LEU A 13 16.11 5.09 8.80
N ILE A 14 15.72 4.03 8.09
CA ILE A 14 15.14 2.82 8.69
C ILE A 14 16.16 2.15 9.63
N GLN A 15 17.42 2.01 9.20
CA GLN A 15 18.48 1.45 10.03
C GLN A 15 18.74 2.29 11.28
N GLU A 16 18.78 3.61 11.16
CA GLU A 16 18.96 4.51 12.31
C GLU A 16 17.81 4.38 13.32
N PHE A 17 16.56 4.27 12.84
CA PHE A 17 15.38 4.05 13.67
C PHE A 17 15.47 2.73 14.45
N LEU A 18 15.88 1.64 13.78
CA LEU A 18 16.06 0.34 14.41
C LEU A 18 17.21 0.33 15.44
N ASN A 19 18.34 0.97 15.11
CA ASN A 19 19.51 1.07 16.00
C ASN A 19 19.21 1.87 17.28
N LYS A 20 18.30 2.84 17.22
CA LYS A 20 17.81 3.60 18.39
C LYS A 20 16.80 2.83 19.24
N GLY A 21 16.53 1.56 18.93
CA GLY A 21 15.57 0.72 19.64
C GLY A 21 14.13 0.83 19.12
N GLY A 22 13.92 1.45 17.97
CA GLY A 22 12.62 1.46 17.28
C GLY A 22 12.23 0.06 16.80
N THR A 23 10.94 -0.22 16.76
CA THR A 23 10.42 -1.52 16.29
C THR A 23 9.43 -1.30 15.14
N VAL A 24 9.59 -2.07 14.07
CA VAL A 24 8.66 -2.06 12.93
C VAL A 24 7.64 -3.18 13.14
N THR A 25 6.44 -2.82 13.57
CA THR A 25 5.34 -3.77 13.73
C THR A 25 4.37 -3.67 12.56
N LYS A 26 4.13 -4.78 11.88
CA LYS A 26 3.04 -4.87 10.90
C LYS A 26 1.75 -5.21 11.64
N GLY A 27 0.86 -4.24 11.79
CA GLY A 27 -0.47 -4.48 12.34
C GLY A 27 -1.26 -5.48 11.50
N LYS A 28 -2.05 -6.35 12.14
CA LYS A 28 -3.01 -7.22 11.43
C LYS A 28 -4.11 -6.33 10.83
N THR A 29 -3.99 -6.02 9.55
CA THR A 29 -5.02 -5.27 8.82
C THR A 29 -6.02 -6.25 8.22
N LYS A 30 -7.31 -5.93 8.28
CA LYS A 30 -8.34 -6.70 7.57
C LYS A 30 -8.04 -6.64 6.08
N PRO A 31 -8.17 -7.75 5.32
CA PRO A 31 -8.01 -7.68 3.88
C PRO A 31 -8.98 -6.63 3.33
N ALA A 32 -8.52 -5.84 2.36
CA ALA A 32 -9.37 -4.89 1.67
C ALA A 32 -10.58 -5.64 1.08
N ASN A 33 -11.77 -5.05 1.18
CA ASN A 33 -12.96 -5.67 0.59
C ASN A 33 -12.73 -5.80 -0.92
N ALA A 34 -12.79 -7.03 -1.42
CA ALA A 34 -12.47 -7.33 -2.80
C ALA A 34 -13.42 -6.61 -3.79
N GLU A 35 -14.63 -6.25 -3.36
CA GLU A 35 -15.59 -5.50 -4.18
C GLU A 35 -15.21 -4.02 -4.39
N LEU A 36 -14.28 -3.48 -3.61
CA LEU A 36 -13.87 -2.08 -3.72
C LEU A 36 -12.77 -1.93 -4.78
N GLY A 37 -12.97 -1.00 -5.69
CA GLY A 37 -11.95 -0.56 -6.63
C GLY A 37 -10.79 0.11 -5.90
N LEU A 38 -9.56 -0.32 -6.22
CA LEU A 38 -8.31 0.24 -5.68
C LEU A 38 -7.46 0.92 -6.77
N SER A 39 -8.02 1.10 -7.98
CA SER A 39 -7.34 1.72 -9.12
C SER A 39 -7.53 3.24 -9.16
N ASN A 40 -6.71 3.93 -9.96
CA ASN A 40 -6.86 5.37 -10.19
C ASN A 40 -8.29 5.69 -10.65
N ASN A 41 -8.95 6.60 -9.92
CA ASN A 41 -10.34 7.03 -10.11
C ASN A 41 -11.45 6.04 -9.70
N GLN A 42 -11.13 4.85 -9.18
CA GLN A 42 -12.11 3.90 -8.63
C GLN A 42 -12.07 3.79 -7.10
N TRP A 43 -11.25 4.59 -6.42
CA TRP A 43 -11.06 4.52 -4.97
C TRP A 43 -12.39 4.65 -4.21
N GLY A 44 -12.82 3.55 -3.58
CA GLY A 44 -14.05 3.49 -2.79
C GLY A 44 -15.32 3.14 -3.57
N ASN A 45 -15.25 2.99 -4.90
CA ASN A 45 -16.37 2.56 -5.72
C ASN A 45 -16.47 1.04 -5.75
N LYS A 46 -17.70 0.51 -5.72
CA LYS A 46 -17.94 -0.92 -5.89
C LYS A 46 -17.82 -1.31 -7.36
N LEU A 47 -17.23 -2.47 -7.62
CA LEU A 47 -17.23 -3.09 -8.94
C LEU A 47 -18.68 -3.33 -9.43
N THR A 48 -18.90 -3.13 -10.72
CA THR A 48 -20.12 -3.54 -11.41
C THR A 48 -20.24 -5.06 -11.47
N LYS A 49 -21.42 -5.58 -11.82
CA LYS A 49 -21.67 -7.03 -11.86
C LYS A 49 -20.76 -7.74 -12.86
N GLU A 50 -20.52 -7.10 -13.99
CA GLU A 50 -19.68 -7.55 -15.09
C GLU A 50 -18.21 -7.58 -14.67
N GLU A 51 -17.73 -6.54 -14.00
CA GLU A 51 -16.36 -6.47 -13.46
C GLU A 51 -16.12 -7.52 -12.37
N LYS A 52 -17.11 -7.76 -11.49
CA LYS A 52 -17.04 -8.84 -10.49
C LYS A 52 -16.91 -10.21 -11.17
N ALA A 53 -17.74 -10.48 -12.18
CA ALA A 53 -17.69 -11.74 -12.93
C ALA A 53 -16.36 -11.92 -13.69
N ALA A 54 -15.76 -10.85 -14.21
CA ALA A 54 -14.45 -10.91 -14.85
C ALA A 54 -13.31 -11.19 -13.84
N ARG A 55 -13.41 -10.64 -12.63
CA ARG A 55 -12.45 -10.89 -11.54
C ARG A 55 -12.53 -12.33 -11.02
N ASP A 56 -13.73 -12.84 -10.81
CA ASP A 56 -13.97 -14.17 -10.20
C ASP A 56 -13.76 -15.33 -11.18
N LYS A 57 -13.65 -15.05 -12.49
CA LYS A 57 -13.28 -16.02 -13.53
C LYS A 57 -11.78 -16.26 -13.66
N LYS A 58 -10.96 -15.63 -12.80
CA LYS A 58 -9.50 -15.71 -12.84
C LYS A 58 -8.96 -16.67 -11.78
#